data_AF-A0A521D3B9-F1
#
_entry.id   AF-A0A521D3B9-F1
#
_cell.length_a   1.000
_cell.length_b   1.000
_cell.length_c   1.000
_cell.angle_alpha   90.00
_cell.angle_beta   90.00
_cell.angle_gamma   90.00
#
_symmetry.space_group_name_H-M   'P 1'
#
loop_
_entity.id
_entity.type
_entity.pdbx_description
1 polymer ?
#
loop_
_entity_poly.entity_id
_entity_poly.type
_entity_poly.pdbx_seq_one_letter_code
_entity_poly.pdbx_strand_id
1 'polypeptide(L)'
;MAKTMEDKIKQMLKEQGLSEMEEEVIRTLVPCLILHTEEQGAVPVGTSKFGGTPDLPSDWGYPLTMGKPLPFIAQYNLSELGKADAMHPLPDRGMLYFFAAVDDLLWGASSDQIHCEILYADVQPEALVPTPFPEDLPREVRFPERQIHFRLEQSLPNVENPSDMEEIWFDLMDQLYELEERDDGYHQAFGEPLSLTEDIFDICRRHTGKKSDEWVLLLQMDTEADDEEAEWGDLGMLYFCITQEDLLKGNFHEACLVVQK
;
A
#
# COMPACT_ATOMS: atom_id res chain seq x y z
N MET A 1 -25.17 -4.73 -9.17
CA MET A 1 -23.84 -4.10 -9.14
C MET A 1 -23.65 -3.55 -7.76
N ALA A 2 -22.46 -3.72 -7.16
CA ALA A 2 -22.11 -2.98 -5.95
C ALA A 2 -22.11 -1.48 -6.29
N LYS A 3 -22.50 -0.63 -5.34
CA LYS A 3 -22.43 0.83 -5.51
C LYS A 3 -20.96 1.26 -5.46
N THR A 4 -20.56 2.16 -6.33
CA THR A 4 -19.21 2.76 -6.32
C THR A 4 -19.06 3.71 -5.13
N MET A 5 -17.82 4.09 -4.79
CA MET A 5 -17.59 5.13 -3.79
C MET A 5 -18.30 6.44 -4.17
N GLU A 6 -18.25 6.84 -5.45
CA GLU A 6 -18.94 8.01 -5.96
C GLU A 6 -20.47 7.93 -5.71
N ASP A 7 -21.09 6.78 -5.97
CA ASP A 7 -22.53 6.57 -5.71
C ASP A 7 -22.87 6.70 -4.22
N LYS A 8 -22.01 6.20 -3.34
CA LYS A 8 -22.16 6.31 -1.88
C LYS A 8 -22.07 7.77 -1.43
N ILE A 9 -21.06 8.50 -1.89
CA ILE A 9 -20.84 9.92 -1.58
C ILE A 9 -22.05 10.76 -2.03
N LYS A 10 -22.53 10.57 -3.26
CA LYS A 10 -23.71 11.28 -3.79
C LYS A 10 -24.95 11.05 -2.93
N GLN A 11 -25.16 9.81 -2.50
CA GLN A 11 -26.29 9.47 -1.64
C GLN A 11 -26.18 10.16 -0.28
N MET A 12 -25.00 10.10 0.36
CA MET A 12 -24.74 10.73 1.66
C MET A 12 -24.90 12.25 1.60
N LEU A 13 -24.30 12.93 0.62
CA LEU A 13 -24.45 14.38 0.44
C LEU A 13 -25.91 14.78 0.29
N LYS A 14 -26.71 13.97 -0.41
CA LYS A 14 -28.15 14.20 -0.54
C LYS A 14 -28.90 14.01 0.77
N GLU A 15 -28.59 12.98 1.55
CA GLU A 15 -29.22 12.70 2.84
C GLU A 15 -28.92 13.80 3.87
N GLN A 16 -27.75 14.42 3.79
CA GLN A 16 -27.34 15.56 4.63
C GLN A 16 -27.77 16.93 4.09
N GLY A 17 -28.43 16.99 2.94
CA GLY A 17 -28.86 18.26 2.33
C GLY A 17 -27.73 19.09 1.71
N LEU A 18 -26.57 18.48 1.46
CA LEU A 18 -25.35 19.07 0.90
C LEU A 18 -25.18 18.78 -0.61
N SER A 19 -26.26 18.50 -1.34
CA SER A 19 -26.20 18.15 -2.77
C SER A 19 -25.53 19.22 -3.65
N GLU A 20 -25.50 20.48 -3.21
CA GLU A 20 -24.81 21.56 -3.92
C GLU A 20 -23.28 21.42 -3.94
N MET A 21 -22.71 20.66 -3.01
CA MET A 21 -21.28 20.38 -2.92
C MET A 21 -20.85 19.14 -3.74
N GLU A 22 -21.79 18.40 -4.32
CA GLU A 22 -21.54 17.13 -5.02
C GLU A 22 -20.45 17.27 -6.10
N GLU A 23 -20.55 18.28 -6.95
CA GLU A 23 -19.58 18.47 -8.05
C GLU A 23 -18.18 18.81 -7.54
N GLU A 24 -18.08 19.57 -6.43
CA GLU A 24 -16.80 19.94 -5.83
C GLU A 24 -16.13 18.74 -5.17
N VAL A 25 -16.87 17.97 -4.36
CA VAL A 25 -16.37 16.78 -3.68
C VAL A 25 -15.95 15.70 -4.68
N ILE A 26 -16.74 15.44 -5.73
CA ILE A 26 -16.38 14.42 -6.73
C ILE A 26 -15.11 14.80 -7.49
N ARG A 27 -14.84 16.10 -7.67
CA ARG A 27 -13.62 16.56 -8.34
C ARG A 27 -12.35 16.41 -7.50
N THR A 28 -12.49 16.28 -6.19
CA THR A 28 -11.33 16.06 -5.31
C THR A 28 -10.93 14.58 -5.26
N LEU A 29 -11.84 13.66 -5.61
CA LEU A 29 -11.57 12.23 -5.60
C LEU A 29 -10.35 11.85 -6.43
N VAL A 30 -9.45 11.08 -5.82
CA VAL A 30 -8.24 10.56 -6.46
C VAL A 30 -8.36 9.06 -6.71
N PRO A 31 -7.89 8.57 -7.87
CA PRO A 31 -7.90 7.14 -8.14
C PRO A 31 -6.93 6.40 -7.22
N CYS A 32 -7.36 5.26 -6.71
CA CYS A 32 -6.54 4.33 -5.94
C CYS A 32 -6.90 2.89 -6.30
N LEU A 33 -6.00 1.96 -6.00
CA LEU A 33 -6.27 0.53 -6.12
C LEU A 33 -6.49 -0.04 -4.72
N ILE A 34 -7.67 -0.59 -4.49
CA ILE A 34 -7.95 -1.40 -3.30
C ILE A 34 -7.39 -2.79 -3.55
N LEU A 35 -6.66 -3.33 -2.58
CA LEU A 35 -6.05 -4.65 -2.65
C LEU A 35 -6.89 -5.60 -1.81
N HIS A 36 -7.70 -6.42 -2.48
CA HIS A 36 -8.44 -7.49 -1.81
C HIS A 36 -7.58 -8.74 -1.72
N THR A 37 -7.70 -9.47 -0.62
CA THR A 37 -6.90 -10.67 -0.38
C THR A 37 -7.78 -11.92 -0.49
N GLU A 38 -7.19 -13.00 -1.01
CA GLU A 38 -7.84 -14.31 -1.04
C GLU A 38 -7.03 -15.28 -0.18
N GLU A 39 -7.64 -15.79 0.89
CA GLU A 39 -6.98 -16.67 1.87
C GLU A 39 -6.96 -18.15 1.45
N GLN A 40 -7.82 -18.56 0.50
CA GLN A 40 -8.03 -19.98 0.18
C GLN A 40 -7.59 -20.33 -1.23
N GLY A 41 -6.43 -20.99 -1.33
CA GLY A 41 -5.99 -21.58 -2.58
C GLY A 41 -4.48 -21.66 -2.68
N ALA A 42 -3.99 -22.38 -3.69
CA ALA A 42 -2.59 -22.27 -4.08
C ALA A 42 -2.42 -20.98 -4.87
N VAL A 43 -1.58 -20.06 -4.39
CA VAL A 43 -1.27 -18.83 -5.11
C VAL A 43 -0.37 -19.16 -6.30
N PRO A 44 -0.76 -18.86 -7.56
CA PRO A 44 0.07 -19.15 -8.71
C PRO A 44 1.37 -18.35 -8.71
N VAL A 45 2.46 -18.96 -9.19
CA VAL A 45 3.75 -18.28 -9.30
C VAL A 45 3.64 -17.05 -10.21
N GLY A 46 4.14 -15.91 -9.72
CA GLY A 46 4.20 -14.67 -10.49
C GLY A 46 2.91 -13.88 -10.53
N THR A 47 1.93 -14.17 -9.68
CA THR A 47 0.78 -13.29 -9.43
C THR A 47 1.11 -12.27 -8.36
N SER A 48 0.28 -11.24 -8.21
CA SER A 48 0.39 -10.31 -7.09
C SER A 48 -0.01 -11.00 -5.79
N LYS A 49 0.77 -10.82 -4.72
CA LYS A 49 0.51 -11.44 -3.42
C LYS A 49 1.17 -10.69 -2.26
N PHE A 50 0.58 -10.80 -1.09
CA PHE A 50 1.21 -10.52 0.20
C PHE A 50 1.90 -11.77 0.73
N GLY A 51 3.04 -11.57 1.39
CA GLY A 51 3.77 -12.60 2.12
C GLY A 51 4.00 -13.91 1.35
N GLY A 52 4.24 -14.98 2.09
CA GLY A 52 4.74 -16.23 1.51
C GLY A 52 6.15 -16.09 0.95
N THR A 53 6.60 -17.07 0.18
CA THR A 53 7.92 -17.00 -0.46
C THR A 53 7.84 -16.13 -1.73
N PRO A 54 8.77 -15.18 -1.95
CA PRO A 54 8.77 -14.36 -3.14
C PRO A 54 9.04 -15.20 -4.40
N ASP A 55 8.37 -14.85 -5.51
CA ASP A 55 8.63 -15.44 -6.82
C ASP A 55 9.69 -14.63 -7.55
N LEU A 56 10.97 -14.94 -7.32
CA LEU A 56 12.10 -14.18 -7.87
C LEU A 56 12.56 -14.77 -9.22
N PRO A 57 13.25 -13.97 -10.06
CA PRO A 57 13.99 -14.51 -11.20
C PRO A 57 14.96 -15.60 -10.76
N SER A 58 15.03 -16.69 -11.53
CA SER A 58 15.84 -17.87 -11.16
C SER A 58 17.35 -17.63 -11.00
N ASP A 59 17.85 -16.52 -11.53
CA ASP A 59 19.25 -16.08 -11.44
C ASP A 59 19.51 -15.11 -10.27
N TRP A 60 18.48 -14.72 -9.52
CA TRP A 60 18.60 -13.85 -8.36
C TRP A 60 18.85 -14.65 -7.08
N GLY A 61 19.67 -14.07 -6.21
CA GLY A 61 19.73 -14.47 -4.81
C GLY A 61 18.58 -13.83 -4.01
N TYR A 62 18.30 -14.38 -2.83
CA TYR A 62 17.36 -13.75 -1.90
C TYR A 62 17.89 -12.37 -1.45
N PRO A 63 17.10 -11.29 -1.46
CA PRO A 63 17.57 -9.95 -1.10
C PRO A 63 18.11 -9.84 0.34
N LEU A 64 19.27 -9.19 0.46
CA LEU A 64 19.98 -9.01 1.73
C LEU A 64 20.34 -7.54 1.95
N THR A 65 20.17 -7.03 3.17
CA THR A 65 20.74 -5.75 3.60
C THR A 65 21.77 -5.96 4.69
N MET A 66 22.95 -5.34 4.56
CA MET A 66 24.07 -5.51 5.50
C MET A 66 24.37 -6.98 5.86
N GLY A 67 24.14 -7.90 4.91
CA GLY A 67 24.34 -9.34 5.09
C GLY A 67 23.22 -10.09 5.84
N LYS A 68 22.11 -9.43 6.18
CA LYS A 68 20.91 -10.05 6.75
C LYS A 68 19.80 -10.18 5.70
N PRO A 69 19.02 -11.27 5.69
CA PRO A 69 17.89 -11.41 4.76
C PRO A 69 16.78 -10.41 5.08
N LEU A 70 16.17 -9.87 4.03
CA LEU A 70 15.04 -8.96 4.18
C LEU A 70 13.70 -9.73 4.19
N PRO A 71 12.83 -9.48 5.18
CA PRO A 71 11.42 -9.85 5.15
C PRO A 71 10.75 -9.49 3.83
N PHE A 72 10.08 -10.46 3.23
CA PHE A 72 9.25 -10.26 2.05
C PHE A 72 7.87 -9.78 2.47
N ILE A 73 7.43 -8.66 1.91
CA ILE A 73 6.15 -8.03 2.24
C ILE A 73 5.11 -8.33 1.16
N ALA A 74 5.44 -8.02 -0.09
CA ALA A 74 4.52 -8.17 -1.21
C ALA A 74 5.27 -8.27 -2.54
N GLN A 75 4.58 -8.79 -3.55
CA GLN A 75 4.96 -8.60 -4.96
C GLN A 75 3.74 -8.18 -5.77
N TYR A 76 3.97 -7.36 -6.79
CA TYR A 76 2.99 -7.03 -7.81
C TYR A 76 3.44 -7.58 -9.16
N ASN A 77 2.50 -8.24 -9.84
CA ASN A 77 2.58 -8.42 -11.29
C ASN A 77 2.01 -7.17 -11.96
N LEU A 78 2.86 -6.38 -12.61
CA LEU A 78 2.46 -5.10 -13.18
C LEU A 78 1.47 -5.24 -14.34
N SER A 79 1.40 -6.40 -14.99
CA SER A 79 0.37 -6.69 -15.99
C SER A 79 -1.01 -6.96 -15.38
N GLU A 80 -1.10 -7.34 -14.11
CA GLU A 80 -2.38 -7.39 -13.37
C GLU A 80 -2.82 -6.00 -12.97
N LEU A 81 -1.87 -5.19 -12.51
CA LEU A 81 -2.09 -3.80 -12.13
C LEU A 81 -2.59 -2.98 -13.34
N GLY A 82 -1.96 -3.10 -14.51
CA GLY A 82 -2.39 -2.44 -15.75
C GLY A 82 -3.76 -2.88 -16.29
N LYS A 83 -4.28 -4.05 -15.87
CA LYS A 83 -5.66 -4.46 -16.17
C LYS A 83 -6.68 -3.76 -15.26
N ALA A 84 -6.29 -3.48 -14.02
CA ALA A 84 -7.14 -2.79 -13.05
C ALA A 84 -7.15 -1.28 -13.30
N ASP A 85 -5.99 -0.68 -13.58
CA ASP A 85 -5.85 0.73 -13.92
C ASP A 85 -4.76 0.94 -14.99
N ALA A 86 -5.17 1.25 -16.22
CA ALA A 86 -4.24 1.47 -17.32
C ALA A 86 -3.45 2.80 -17.21
N MET A 87 -3.78 3.66 -16.26
CA MET A 87 -3.16 4.98 -16.07
C MET A 87 -2.18 5.01 -14.88
N HIS A 88 -1.89 3.86 -14.28
CA HIS A 88 -0.96 3.77 -13.16
C HIS A 88 0.44 4.28 -13.52
N PRO A 89 1.22 4.82 -12.56
CA PRO A 89 2.53 5.41 -12.85
C PRO A 89 3.68 4.39 -12.94
N LEU A 90 3.43 3.11 -12.67
CA LEU A 90 4.43 2.03 -12.77
C LEU A 90 4.65 1.55 -14.21
N PRO A 91 5.74 0.80 -14.50
CA PRO A 91 5.91 0.12 -15.79
C PRO A 91 4.75 -0.82 -16.13
N ASP A 92 4.40 -0.95 -17.41
CA ASP A 92 3.26 -1.80 -17.87
C ASP A 92 3.44 -3.31 -17.66
N ARG A 93 4.67 -3.75 -17.35
CA ARG A 93 5.03 -5.17 -17.23
C ARG A 93 6.21 -5.40 -16.29
N GLY A 94 6.36 -6.65 -15.91
CA GLY A 94 7.38 -7.11 -14.98
C GLY A 94 6.82 -7.32 -13.58
N MET A 95 7.74 -7.53 -12.66
CA MET A 95 7.45 -7.73 -11.25
C MET A 95 8.03 -6.59 -10.42
N LEU A 96 7.26 -6.14 -9.44
CA LEU A 96 7.72 -5.21 -8.41
C LEU A 96 7.66 -5.93 -7.06
N TYR A 97 8.75 -5.91 -6.30
CA TYR A 97 8.86 -6.62 -5.03
C TYR A 97 9.11 -5.64 -3.90
N PHE A 98 8.49 -5.89 -2.75
CA PHE A 98 8.58 -5.06 -1.55
C PHE A 98 9.23 -5.86 -0.42
N PHE A 99 10.33 -5.33 0.10
CA PHE A 99 11.06 -5.88 1.22
C PHE A 99 11.27 -4.82 2.29
N ALA A 100 11.26 -5.22 3.57
CA ALA A 100 11.48 -4.32 4.71
C ALA A 100 12.43 -4.95 5.71
N ALA A 101 13.30 -4.16 6.35
CA ALA A 101 14.29 -4.69 7.27
C ALA A 101 13.67 -5.22 8.59
N VAL A 102 14.16 -6.38 9.03
CA VAL A 102 13.71 -7.09 10.25
C VAL A 102 13.70 -6.19 11.48
N ASP A 103 14.78 -5.43 11.69
CA ASP A 103 14.97 -4.64 12.90
C ASP A 103 13.92 -3.51 12.99
N ASP A 104 13.52 -2.97 11.83
CA ASP A 104 12.52 -1.91 11.75
C ASP A 104 11.09 -2.43 11.97
N LEU A 105 10.81 -3.66 11.52
CA LEU A 105 9.52 -4.32 11.78
C LEU A 105 9.41 -4.75 13.24
N LEU A 106 10.39 -5.48 13.78
CA LEU A 106 10.25 -6.13 15.08
C LEU A 106 10.48 -5.22 16.28
N TRP A 107 11.38 -4.24 16.17
CA TRP A 107 11.80 -3.43 17.32
C TRP A 107 11.39 -1.96 17.21
N GLY A 108 10.76 -1.59 16.08
CA GLY A 108 10.58 -0.20 15.67
C GLY A 108 11.94 0.42 15.33
N ALA A 109 12.00 1.21 14.26
CA ALA A 109 13.26 1.85 13.89
C ALA A 109 13.78 2.72 15.04
N SER A 110 14.95 2.39 15.58
CA SER A 110 15.63 3.22 16.59
C SER A 110 16.17 4.54 16.02
N SER A 111 16.06 4.71 14.70
CA SER A 111 16.46 5.88 13.92
C SER A 111 15.32 6.27 12.98
N ASP A 112 15.27 7.55 12.60
CA ASP A 112 14.33 8.14 11.62
C ASP A 112 14.47 7.57 10.18
N GLN A 113 15.07 6.39 10.02
CA GLN A 113 15.37 5.73 8.76
C GLN A 113 15.00 4.25 8.88
N ILE A 114 13.78 3.94 8.44
CA ILE A 114 13.35 2.57 8.20
C ILE A 114 13.90 2.14 6.84
N HIS A 115 14.61 1.01 6.80
CA HIS A 115 15.20 0.46 5.60
C HIS A 115 14.19 -0.43 4.88
N CYS A 116 13.86 -0.05 3.65
CA CYS A 116 13.13 -0.90 2.72
C CYS A 116 13.92 -1.07 1.42
N GLU A 117 13.57 -2.12 0.68
CA GLU A 117 14.10 -2.36 -0.65
C GLU A 117 12.94 -2.69 -1.58
N ILE A 118 12.78 -1.87 -2.62
CA ILE A 118 11.83 -2.11 -3.69
C ILE A 118 12.62 -2.51 -4.93
N LEU A 119 12.32 -3.71 -5.45
CA LEU A 119 13.02 -4.27 -6.60
C LEU A 119 12.09 -4.36 -7.80
N TYR A 120 12.55 -3.88 -8.95
CA TYR A 120 11.85 -4.04 -10.22
C TYR A 120 12.61 -5.02 -11.12
N ALA A 121 11.87 -5.96 -11.72
CA ALA A 121 12.38 -6.89 -12.71
C ALA A 121 11.47 -6.92 -13.94
N ASP A 122 11.99 -6.54 -15.12
CA ASP A 122 11.29 -6.71 -16.40
C ASP A 122 11.35 -8.18 -16.84
N VAL A 123 10.54 -9.02 -16.18
CA VAL A 123 10.52 -10.47 -16.36
C VAL A 123 9.09 -10.98 -16.55
N GLN A 124 8.95 -12.11 -17.24
CA GLN A 124 7.67 -12.79 -17.40
C GLN A 124 7.47 -13.83 -16.28
N PRO A 125 6.23 -14.15 -15.89
CA PRO A 125 5.94 -15.11 -14.82
C PRO A 125 6.61 -16.47 -14.99
N GLU A 126 6.81 -16.95 -16.22
CA GLU A 126 7.43 -18.25 -16.51
C GLU A 126 8.93 -18.32 -16.16
N ALA A 127 9.59 -17.17 -16.00
CA ALA A 127 11.00 -17.07 -15.60
C ALA A 127 11.18 -16.99 -14.07
N LEU A 128 10.07 -16.96 -13.32
CA LEU A 128 10.07 -16.84 -11.88
C LEU A 128 10.04 -18.21 -11.20
N VAL A 129 10.66 -18.28 -10.03
CA VAL A 129 10.63 -19.45 -9.17
C VAL A 129 10.32 -19.00 -7.72
N PRO A 130 9.46 -19.73 -7.00
CA PRO A 130 9.31 -19.53 -5.56
C PRO A 130 10.66 -19.68 -4.89
N THR A 131 11.13 -18.63 -4.22
CA THR A 131 12.45 -18.61 -3.58
C THR A 131 12.27 -18.80 -2.07
N PRO A 132 12.70 -19.94 -1.52
CA PRO A 132 12.55 -20.23 -0.10
C PRO A 132 13.23 -19.18 0.78
N PHE A 133 12.63 -18.91 1.95
CA PHE A 133 13.26 -18.06 2.95
C PHE A 133 14.61 -18.64 3.40
N PRO A 134 15.64 -17.79 3.56
CA PRO A 134 16.87 -18.17 4.23
C PRO A 134 16.61 -18.71 5.65
N GLU A 135 17.46 -19.63 6.10
CA GLU A 135 17.30 -20.29 7.42
C GLU A 135 17.33 -19.29 8.59
N ASP A 136 18.05 -18.16 8.41
CA ASP A 136 18.27 -17.11 9.38
C ASP A 136 17.21 -15.99 9.36
N LEU A 137 16.20 -16.05 8.47
CA LEU A 137 15.07 -15.12 8.52
C LEU A 137 14.14 -15.49 9.71
N PRO A 138 13.88 -14.61 10.69
CA PRO A 138 12.98 -14.92 11.80
C PRO A 138 11.58 -15.27 11.32
N ARG A 139 10.81 -16.04 12.08
CA ARG A 139 9.44 -16.41 11.66
C ARG A 139 8.46 -15.27 11.88
N GLU A 140 8.71 -14.46 12.88
CA GLU A 140 7.99 -13.24 13.31
C GLU A 140 7.91 -12.15 12.23
N VAL A 141 8.63 -12.31 11.12
CA VAL A 141 8.64 -11.37 9.98
C VAL A 141 8.33 -12.09 8.66
N ARG A 142 7.71 -13.28 8.73
CA ARG A 142 7.26 -14.04 7.57
C ARG A 142 5.75 -13.90 7.47
N PHE A 143 5.33 -12.98 6.62
CA PHE A 143 3.92 -12.75 6.37
C PHE A 143 3.29 -13.98 5.67
N PRO A 144 2.02 -14.30 5.98
CA PRO A 144 1.24 -15.34 5.31
C PRO A 144 1.09 -15.06 3.82
N GLU A 145 0.97 -16.12 3.01
CA GLU A 145 0.76 -15.98 1.57
C GLU A 145 -0.71 -15.70 1.28
N ARG A 146 -1.02 -14.51 0.76
CA ARG A 146 -2.37 -14.14 0.32
C ARG A 146 -2.33 -13.57 -1.09
N GLN A 147 -3.14 -14.10 -2.01
CA GLN A 147 -3.22 -13.56 -3.36
C GLN A 147 -3.88 -12.18 -3.34
N ILE A 148 -3.35 -11.23 -4.10
CA ILE A 148 -3.89 -9.87 -4.23
C ILE A 148 -4.74 -9.78 -5.49
N HIS A 149 -5.93 -9.20 -5.35
CA HIS A 149 -6.78 -8.77 -6.45
C HIS A 149 -6.97 -7.25 -6.40
N PHE A 150 -6.52 -6.56 -7.45
CA PHE A 150 -6.66 -5.11 -7.54
C PHE A 150 -8.07 -4.72 -7.98
N ARG A 151 -8.64 -3.71 -7.32
CA ARG A 151 -9.87 -3.05 -7.74
C ARG A 151 -9.65 -1.54 -7.75
N LEU A 152 -9.81 -0.94 -8.93
CA LEU A 152 -9.81 0.51 -9.07
C LEU A 152 -11.03 1.10 -8.36
N GLU A 153 -10.75 2.03 -7.46
CA GLU A 153 -11.73 2.84 -6.76
C GLU A 153 -11.26 4.30 -6.72
N GLN A 154 -12.09 5.12 -6.09
CA GLN A 154 -11.76 6.49 -5.76
C GLN A 154 -11.65 6.61 -4.25
N SER A 155 -10.61 7.28 -3.78
CA SER A 155 -10.50 7.71 -2.39
C SER A 155 -10.65 9.23 -2.32
N LEU A 156 -11.11 9.71 -1.17
CA LEU A 156 -11.03 11.13 -0.87
C LEU A 156 -9.59 11.52 -0.58
N PRO A 157 -9.13 12.70 -1.03
CA PRO A 157 -7.88 13.23 -0.57
C PRO A 157 -8.02 13.64 0.89
N ASN A 158 -6.91 13.67 1.62
CA ASN A 158 -6.88 14.24 2.95
C ASN A 158 -7.03 15.76 2.83
N VAL A 159 -8.24 16.28 3.07
CA VAL A 159 -8.55 17.70 2.95
C VAL A 159 -8.49 18.34 4.33
N GLU A 160 -7.85 19.50 4.43
CA GLU A 160 -7.84 20.29 5.67
C GLU A 160 -9.25 20.74 6.05
N ASN A 161 -9.58 20.61 7.34
CA ASN A 161 -10.85 21.06 7.89
C ASN A 161 -11.06 22.58 7.65
N PRO A 162 -12.10 23.01 6.93
CA PRO A 162 -12.43 24.41 6.81
C PRO A 162 -12.92 24.95 8.16
N SER A 163 -12.21 25.92 8.73
CA SER A 163 -12.48 26.50 10.06
C SER A 163 -13.90 27.01 10.30
N ASP A 164 -14.63 27.33 9.23
CA ASP A 164 -15.96 27.92 9.30
C ASP A 164 -17.10 26.86 9.29
N MET A 165 -16.75 25.57 9.14
CA MET A 165 -17.72 24.46 8.97
C MET A 165 -17.35 23.23 9.82
N GLU A 166 -16.65 23.40 10.95
CA GLU A 166 -16.08 22.29 11.72
C GLU A 166 -17.08 21.18 12.06
N GLU A 167 -18.27 21.50 12.60
CA GLU A 167 -19.26 20.48 13.03
C GLU A 167 -19.78 19.64 11.86
N ILE A 168 -20.13 20.28 10.74
CA ILE A 168 -20.60 19.62 9.53
C ILE A 168 -19.45 18.82 8.89
N TRP A 169 -18.22 19.35 8.95
CA TRP A 169 -17.02 18.67 8.45
C TRP A 169 -16.75 17.39 9.23
N PHE A 170 -16.81 17.43 10.55
CA PHE A 170 -16.63 16.24 11.39
C PHE A 170 -17.69 15.18 11.10
N ASP A 171 -18.97 15.54 11.09
CA ASP A 171 -20.06 14.59 10.80
C ASP A 171 -19.94 13.99 9.38
N LEU A 172 -19.50 14.79 8.41
CA LEU A 172 -19.28 14.35 7.03
C LEU A 172 -18.10 13.39 6.94
N MET A 173 -16.96 13.75 7.55
CA MET A 173 -15.76 12.91 7.57
C MET A 173 -16.01 11.60 8.29
N ASP A 174 -16.70 11.61 9.44
CA ASP A 174 -17.06 10.40 10.20
C ASP A 174 -17.91 9.43 9.35
N GLN A 175 -18.94 9.94 8.67
CA GLN A 175 -19.74 9.15 7.75
C GLN A 175 -18.94 8.64 6.55
N LEU A 176 -18.00 9.43 6.03
CA LEU A 176 -17.14 9.01 4.93
C LEU A 176 -16.18 7.90 5.36
N TYR A 177 -15.61 7.99 6.56
CA TYR A 177 -14.82 6.92 7.16
C TYR A 177 -15.64 5.63 7.32
N GLU A 178 -16.88 5.72 7.80
CA GLU A 178 -17.80 4.57 7.84
C GLU A 178 -18.10 3.99 6.44
N LEU A 179 -18.20 4.84 5.41
CA LEU A 179 -18.43 4.38 4.03
C LEU A 179 -17.21 3.70 3.40
N GLU A 180 -16.02 4.03 3.90
CA GLU A 180 -14.72 3.49 3.53
C GLU A 180 -14.34 2.22 4.30
N GLU A 181 -15.13 1.79 5.29
CA GLU A 181 -14.91 0.56 6.05
C GLU A 181 -14.79 -0.65 5.11
N ARG A 182 -13.74 -1.45 5.33
CA ARG A 182 -13.37 -2.59 4.47
C ARG A 182 -13.32 -3.86 5.29
N ASP A 183 -13.88 -4.93 4.74
CA ASP A 183 -13.92 -6.25 5.37
C ASP A 183 -12.52 -6.91 5.42
N ASP A 184 -11.67 -6.67 4.42
CA ASP A 184 -10.36 -7.32 4.24
C ASP A 184 -9.18 -6.38 4.60
N GLY A 185 -9.38 -5.44 5.52
CA GLY A 185 -8.37 -4.47 5.92
C GLY A 185 -8.15 -3.30 4.96
N TYR A 186 -7.38 -2.31 5.41
CA TYR A 186 -7.12 -1.08 4.66
C TYR A 186 -5.90 -1.20 3.74
N HIS A 187 -5.85 -2.23 2.89
CA HIS A 187 -4.77 -2.37 1.89
C HIS A 187 -5.02 -1.50 0.64
N GLN A 188 -3.99 -0.80 0.18
CA GLN A 188 -4.11 0.12 -0.95
C GLN A 188 -2.79 0.27 -1.74
N ALA A 189 -2.89 0.58 -3.04
CA ALA A 189 -1.81 1.15 -3.83
C ALA A 189 -2.31 2.44 -4.49
N PHE A 190 -1.44 3.44 -4.59
CA PHE A 190 -1.76 4.79 -5.07
C PHE A 190 -2.86 5.49 -4.27
N GLY A 191 -3.25 6.68 -4.73
CA GLY A 191 -4.15 7.57 -3.99
C GLY A 191 -3.50 8.13 -2.72
N GLU A 192 -4.35 8.62 -1.84
CA GLU A 192 -3.93 9.17 -0.55
C GLU A 192 -3.76 8.05 0.48
N PRO A 193 -2.67 8.03 1.26
CA PRO A 193 -2.51 7.11 2.38
C PRO A 193 -3.56 7.35 3.47
N LEU A 194 -4.07 6.28 4.07
CA LEU A 194 -4.87 6.37 5.29
C LEU A 194 -3.91 6.59 6.48
N SER A 195 -3.75 7.83 6.92
CA SER A 195 -2.96 8.17 8.11
C SER A 195 -3.71 7.81 9.40
N LEU A 196 -3.07 7.05 10.30
CA LEU A 196 -3.59 6.77 11.65
C LEU A 196 -3.24 7.88 12.65
N THR A 197 -2.04 8.47 12.53
CA THR A 197 -1.53 9.44 13.51
C THR A 197 -1.06 10.74 12.88
N GLU A 198 -0.06 10.68 11.99
CA GLU A 198 0.50 11.83 11.28
C GLU A 198 0.40 11.62 9.76
N ASP A 199 0.43 12.70 8.97
CA ASP A 199 0.49 12.62 7.51
C ASP A 199 1.70 11.80 7.03
N ILE A 200 1.44 10.77 6.22
CA ILE A 200 2.48 9.83 5.79
C ILE A 200 3.53 10.52 4.93
N PHE A 201 3.13 11.45 4.06
CA PHE A 201 4.05 12.15 3.18
C PHE A 201 4.90 13.19 3.94
N ASP A 202 4.38 13.80 5.01
CA ASP A 202 5.18 14.62 5.93
C ASP A 202 6.26 13.80 6.65
N ILE A 203 5.91 12.59 7.11
CA ILE A 203 6.89 11.67 7.68
C ILE A 203 7.95 11.32 6.62
N CYS A 204 7.54 10.99 5.40
CA CYS A 204 8.46 10.68 4.31
C CYS A 204 9.42 11.85 4.01
N ARG A 205 8.91 13.09 3.96
CA ARG A 205 9.72 14.32 3.80
C ARG A 205 10.75 14.45 4.92
N ARG A 206 10.38 14.16 6.16
CA ARG A 206 11.26 14.25 7.33
C ARG A 206 12.34 13.17 7.33
N HIS A 207 11.96 11.91 7.08
CA HIS A 207 12.88 10.76 7.07
C HIS A 207 13.92 10.85 5.95
N THR A 208 13.49 11.31 4.77
CA THR A 208 14.37 11.36 3.59
C THR A 208 15.06 12.72 3.41
N GLY A 209 14.55 13.78 4.04
CA GLY A 209 14.99 15.16 3.81
C GLY A 209 14.65 15.70 2.41
N LYS A 210 13.87 14.95 1.61
CA LYS A 210 13.45 15.36 0.27
C LYS A 210 12.42 16.47 0.36
N LYS A 211 12.59 17.50 -0.47
CA LYS A 211 11.67 18.64 -0.57
C LYS A 211 10.59 18.45 -1.64
N SER A 212 10.41 17.22 -2.14
CA SER A 212 9.35 16.95 -3.10
C SER A 212 8.01 17.05 -2.39
N ASP A 213 7.10 17.82 -2.98
CA ASP A 213 5.70 17.86 -2.55
C ASP A 213 4.90 16.71 -3.19
N GLU A 214 5.39 16.15 -4.30
CA GLU A 214 4.75 15.06 -5.04
C GLU A 214 5.31 13.70 -4.58
N TRP A 215 4.56 13.04 -3.71
CA TRP A 215 4.81 11.66 -3.26
C TRP A 215 3.74 10.72 -3.81
N VAL A 216 4.12 9.46 -3.95
CA VAL A 216 3.27 8.39 -4.45
C VAL A 216 3.31 7.24 -3.46
N LEU A 217 2.14 6.82 -3.01
CA LEU A 217 1.95 5.58 -2.26
C LEU A 217 2.05 4.38 -3.23
N LEU A 218 3.04 3.52 -3.07
CA LEU A 218 3.16 2.28 -3.85
C LEU A 218 2.43 1.10 -3.18
N LEU A 219 2.46 1.06 -1.86
CA LEU A 219 1.77 0.04 -1.06
C LEU A 219 1.46 0.59 0.33
N GLN A 220 0.20 0.45 0.74
CA GLN A 220 -0.25 0.48 2.12
C GLN A 220 -0.72 -0.92 2.48
N MET A 221 -0.16 -1.48 3.55
CA MET A 221 -0.50 -2.80 4.06
C MET A 221 -0.99 -2.71 5.49
N ASP A 222 -2.22 -3.17 5.70
CA ASP A 222 -2.81 -3.33 7.01
C ASP A 222 -2.38 -4.66 7.63
N THR A 223 -1.59 -4.63 8.70
CA THR A 223 -1.12 -5.86 9.35
C THR A 223 -2.03 -6.34 10.47
N GLU A 224 -3.02 -5.54 10.87
CA GLU A 224 -3.95 -5.84 11.97
C GLU A 224 -5.25 -6.49 11.49
N ALA A 225 -5.64 -6.29 10.22
CA ALA A 225 -6.86 -6.85 9.65
C ALA A 225 -6.94 -8.39 9.66
N ASP A 226 -5.81 -9.07 9.85
CA ASP A 226 -5.70 -10.53 9.85
C ASP A 226 -5.76 -11.09 11.28
N ASP A 227 -6.94 -10.96 11.91
CA ASP A 227 -7.23 -11.23 13.34
C ASP A 227 -6.99 -12.71 13.77
N GLU A 228 -6.91 -13.66 12.84
CA GLU A 228 -6.63 -15.08 13.15
C GLU A 228 -5.13 -15.42 13.26
N GLU A 229 -4.23 -14.50 12.90
CA GLU A 229 -2.78 -14.75 12.80
C GLU A 229 -1.93 -13.81 13.68
N ALA A 230 -2.52 -13.34 14.79
CA ALA A 230 -1.90 -12.55 15.86
C ALA A 230 -0.63 -13.16 16.53
N GLU A 231 -0.07 -14.26 15.99
CA GLU A 231 1.19 -14.87 16.40
C GLU A 231 2.43 -14.16 15.79
N TRP A 232 2.26 -13.28 14.80
CA TRP A 232 3.36 -12.70 14.01
C TRP A 232 3.68 -11.23 14.30
N GLY A 233 3.01 -10.63 15.29
CA GLY A 233 3.24 -9.27 15.72
C GLY A 233 2.36 -8.28 14.97
N ASP A 234 1.56 -7.53 15.72
CA ASP A 234 0.89 -6.33 15.25
C ASP A 234 1.98 -5.30 14.88
N LEU A 235 2.07 -4.95 13.59
CA LEU A 235 2.97 -3.94 13.06
C LEU A 235 2.23 -2.64 12.69
N GLY A 236 0.92 -2.56 12.89
CA GLY A 236 0.04 -1.50 12.41
C GLY A 236 -0.02 -1.41 10.89
N MET A 237 0.03 -0.19 10.35
CA MET A 237 0.08 0.08 8.91
C MET A 237 1.52 0.23 8.42
N LEU A 238 1.86 -0.47 7.33
CA LEU A 238 3.09 -0.26 6.58
C LEU A 238 2.80 0.58 5.33
N TYR A 239 3.60 1.60 5.06
CA TYR A 239 3.47 2.46 3.86
C TYR A 239 4.79 2.54 3.10
N PHE A 240 4.79 2.08 1.86
CA PHE A 240 5.90 2.22 0.92
C PHE A 240 5.61 3.39 0.00
N CYS A 241 6.39 4.44 0.13
CA CYS A 241 6.22 5.69 -0.58
C CYS A 241 7.45 6.01 -1.42
N ILE A 242 7.27 6.69 -2.54
CA ILE A 242 8.36 7.16 -3.40
C ILE A 242 8.02 8.56 -3.92
N THR A 243 9.03 9.37 -4.24
CA THR A 243 8.77 10.63 -4.94
C THR A 243 8.35 10.34 -6.37
N GLN A 244 7.49 11.20 -6.94
CA GLN A 244 7.12 11.08 -8.35
C GLN A 244 8.36 11.16 -9.27
N GLU A 245 9.35 11.98 -8.93
CA GLU A 245 10.61 12.10 -9.67
C GLU A 245 11.41 10.79 -9.71
N ASP A 246 11.58 10.12 -8.56
CA ASP A 246 12.32 8.87 -8.47
C ASP A 246 11.56 7.72 -9.13
N LEU A 247 10.23 7.71 -9.01
CA LEU A 247 9.36 6.75 -9.70
C LEU A 247 9.52 6.83 -11.22
N LEU A 248 9.47 8.04 -11.78
CA LEU A 248 9.64 8.26 -13.23
C LEU A 248 11.05 7.87 -13.72
N LYS A 249 12.06 7.90 -12.85
CA LYS A 249 13.42 7.44 -13.15
C LYS A 249 13.63 5.95 -12.90
N GLY A 250 12.67 5.25 -12.28
CA GLY A 250 12.82 3.87 -11.84
C GLY A 250 13.80 3.70 -10.66
N ASN A 251 14.03 4.74 -9.88
CA ASN A 251 14.95 4.75 -8.73
C ASN A 251 14.30 4.15 -7.49
N PHE A 252 13.86 2.90 -7.54
CA PHE A 252 13.13 2.27 -6.44
C PHE A 252 13.90 2.14 -5.12
N HIS A 253 15.24 2.22 -5.15
CA HIS A 253 16.10 2.28 -3.96
C HIS A 253 15.95 3.57 -3.14
N GLU A 254 15.29 4.58 -3.69
CA GLU A 254 15.02 5.88 -3.07
C GLU A 254 13.65 5.95 -2.37
N ALA A 255 12.96 4.79 -2.27
CA ALA A 255 11.70 4.65 -1.57
C ALA A 255 11.85 4.83 -0.05
N CYS A 256 10.77 5.25 0.58
CA CYS A 256 10.64 5.45 2.02
C CYS A 256 9.61 4.47 2.56
N LEU A 257 9.93 3.81 3.67
CA LEU A 257 8.96 3.04 4.45
C LEU A 257 8.57 3.85 5.69
N VAL A 258 7.26 3.94 5.93
CA VAL A 258 6.66 4.52 7.14
C VAL A 258 5.85 3.43 7.83
N VAL A 259 5.83 3.45 9.16
CA VAL A 259 5.04 2.55 9.98
C VAL A 259 4.24 3.38 10.97
N GLN A 260 2.94 3.13 11.08
CA GLN A 260 2.07 3.73 12.10
C GLN A 260 1.29 2.67 12.84
N LYS A 261 1.09 2.89 14.14
CA LYS A 261 0.25 2.09 15.05
C LYS A 261 -0.62 3.04 15.87
#